data_AF-A0A2V8X211-F1
#
_entry.id   AF-A0A2V8X211-F1
#
_cell.length_a   1.000
_cell.length_b   1.000
_cell.length_c   1.000
_cell.angle_alpha   90.00
_cell.angle_beta   90.00
_cell.angle_gamma   90.00
#
_symmetry.space_group_name_H-M   'P 1'
#
loop_
_entity.id
_entity.type
_entity.pdbx_description
1 polymer ?
#
loop_
_entity_poly.entity_id
_entity_poly.type
_entity_poly.pdbx_seq_one_letter_code
_entity_poly.pdbx_strand_id
1 'polypeptide(L)' 'FPPLLRSATIQKFMVGYELLGSPQRDLTAESAAQRLVAAGETHYLDRDAGKSNA' A
#
# COMPACT_ATOMS: atom_id res chain seq x y z
N PHE A 1 -2.69 0.23 -10.46
CA PHE A 1 -1.87 -0.20 -9.31
C PHE A 1 -1.51 1.04 -8.51
N PRO A 2 -1.81 1.09 -7.20
CA PRO A 2 -1.33 2.18 -6.36
C PRO A 2 0.21 2.20 -6.39
N PRO A 3 0.85 3.36 -6.61
CA PRO A 3 2.28 3.41 -6.88
C PRO A 3 3.14 3.31 -5.61
N LEU A 4 2.60 3.53 -4.41
CA LEU A 4 3.36 3.53 -3.16
C LEU A 4 3.87 2.11 -2.80
N LEU A 5 5.16 2.01 -2.41
CA LEU A 5 5.80 0.71 -2.18
C LEU A 5 6.44 0.58 -0.79
N ARG A 6 7.15 1.61 -0.32
CA ARG A 6 7.93 1.52 0.93
C ARG A 6 7.46 2.50 2.00
N SER A 7 6.89 3.64 1.61
CA SER A 7 6.36 4.66 2.52
C SER A 7 5.35 5.55 1.78
N ALA A 8 4.76 6.52 2.48
CA ALA A 8 3.94 7.58 1.88
C ALA A 8 4.68 8.43 0.84
N THR A 9 6.01 8.41 0.84
CA THR A 9 6.87 9.21 -0.05
C THR A 9 7.67 8.38 -1.05
N ILE A 10 7.69 7.05 -0.93
CA ILE A 10 8.51 6.17 -1.77
C ILE A 10 7.63 5.22 -2.59
N GLN A 11 7.68 5.40 -3.91
CA GLN A 11 6.86 4.69 -4.89
C GLN A 11 7.65 3.70 -5.76
N LYS A 12 6.95 2.72 -6.33
CA LYS A 12 7.41 1.87 -7.42
C LYS A 12 7.33 2.65 -8.73
N PHE A 13 8.44 2.69 -9.45
CA PHE A 13 8.50 3.22 -10.81
C PHE A 13 8.54 2.05 -11.80
N MET A 14 7.66 2.08 -12.80
CA MET A 14 7.72 1.17 -13.95
C MET A 14 8.53 1.85 -15.04
N VAL A 15 9.83 1.55 -15.09
CA VAL A 15 10.79 2.20 -15.99
C VAL A 15 11.85 1.20 -16.45
N GLY A 16 12.71 1.63 -17.39
CA GLY A 16 13.82 0.81 -17.87
C GLY A 16 13.34 -0.49 -18.49
N TYR A 17 13.84 -1.63 -17.99
CA TYR A 17 13.46 -2.96 -18.49
C TYR A 17 11.95 -3.20 -18.47
N GLU A 18 11.23 -2.66 -17.48
CA GLU A 18 9.79 -2.88 -17.35
C GLU A 18 8.96 -2.21 -18.45
N LEU A 19 9.53 -1.24 -19.18
CA LEU A 19 8.85 -0.59 -20.30
C LEU A 19 8.84 -1.44 -21.58
N LEU A 20 9.83 -2.32 -21.75
CA LEU A 20 10.06 -3.06 -23.00
C LEU A 20 10.14 -4.57 -22.82
N GLY A 21 10.27 -5.05 -21.57
CA GLY A 21 10.38 -6.45 -21.22
C GLY A 21 9.17 -6.90 -20.41
N SER A 22 9.40 -7.28 -19.16
CA SER A 22 8.37 -7.81 -18.28
C SER A 22 8.23 -7.00 -16.98
N PRO A 23 7.05 -6.97 -16.36
CA PRO A 23 6.86 -6.36 -15.05
C PRO A 23 7.72 -7.04 -13.97
N GLN A 24 8.37 -6.25 -13.11
CA GLN A 24 9.13 -6.73 -11.96
C GLN A 24 8.50 -6.21 -10.65
N ARG A 25 8.52 -7.05 -9.60
CA ARG A 25 7.96 -6.70 -8.28
C ARG A 25 9.00 -6.88 -7.19
N ASP A 26 9.08 -5.91 -6.29
CA ASP A 26 9.96 -5.93 -5.12
C ASP A 26 9.22 -6.35 -3.83
N LEU A 27 8.00 -6.86 -3.97
CA LEU A 27 7.11 -7.32 -2.91
C LEU A 27 6.23 -8.45 -3.46
N THR A 28 6.12 -9.55 -2.72
CA THR A 28 5.25 -10.68 -3.10
C THR A 28 3.78 -10.36 -2.82
N ALA A 29 2.87 -11.05 -3.52
CA ALA A 29 1.44 -10.85 -3.35
C ALA A 29 0.98 -11.22 -1.93
N GLU A 30 1.56 -12.27 -1.35
CA GLU A 30 1.23 -12.79 -0.02
C GLU A 30 1.62 -11.78 1.06
N SER A 31 2.83 -11.21 0.98
CA SER A 31 3.27 -10.18 1.92
C SER A 31 2.47 -8.88 1.77
N ALA A 32 2.07 -8.51 0.55
CA ALA A 32 1.20 -7.36 0.33
C ALA A 32 -0.19 -7.58 0.95
N ALA A 33 -0.78 -8.76 0.72
CA ALA A 33 -2.08 -9.12 1.28
C ALA A 33 -2.07 -9.13 2.82
N GLN A 34 -1.04 -9.73 3.43
CA GLN A 34 -0.88 -9.74 4.89
C GLN A 34 -0.87 -8.32 5.48
N ARG A 35 -0.18 -7.36 4.82
CA ARG A 35 -0.15 -5.96 5.27
C ARG A 35 -1.50 -5.27 5.14
N LEU A 36 -2.25 -5.53 4.06
CA LEU A 36 -3.58 -4.97 3.85
C LEU A 36 -4.58 -5.50 4.88
N VAL A 37 -4.56 -6.80 5.14
CA VAL A 37 -5.40 -7.43 6.17
C VAL A 37 -5.09 -6.84 7.55
N ALA A 38 -3.80 -6.67 7.89
CA ALA A 38 -3.38 -6.08 9.16
C ALA A 38 -3.80 -4.60 9.33
N ALA A 39 -3.97 -3.85 8.24
CA ALA A 39 -4.42 -2.46 8.29
C ALA A 39 -5.91 -2.32 8.67
N GLY A 40 -6.73 -3.34 8.39
CA GLY A 40 -8.17 -3.34 8.67
C GLY A 40 -8.99 -2.46 7.73
N GLU A 41 -10.29 -2.36 8.02
CA GLU A 41 -11.27 -1.69 7.14
C GLU A 41 -11.69 -0.30 7.62
N THR A 42 -11.49 0.02 8.90
CA THR A 42 -11.88 1.32 9.46
C THR A 42 -10.93 2.41 8.99
N HIS A 43 -11.46 3.43 8.32
CA HIS A 43 -10.68 4.58 7.92
C HIS A 43 -10.10 5.29 9.15
N TYR A 44 -8.84 5.73 9.08
CA TYR A 44 -8.12 6.23 10.24
C TYR A 44 -8.77 7.46 10.89
N LEU A 45 -9.49 8.30 10.12
CA LEU A 45 -10.24 9.45 10.65
C LEU A 45 -11.51 9.04 11.43
N ASP A 46 -12.12 7.91 11.09
CA ASP A 46 -13.35 7.43 11.74
C ASP A 46 -13.05 6.77 13.09
N ARG A 47 -11.81 6.31 13.29
CA ARG A 47 -11.35 5.66 14.53
C ARG A 47 -11.39 6.58 15.75
N ASP A 48 -11.25 7.88 15.55
CA ASP A 48 -11.22 8.88 16.62
C ASP A 48 -12.54 9.65 16.77
N ALA A 49 -13.41 9.62 15.77
CA ALA A 49 -14.74 10.24 15.82
C ALA A 49 -15.64 9.64 16.93
N GLY A 50 -15.42 8.37 17.30
CA GLY A 50 -16.10 7.72 18.42
C GLY A 50 -15.58 8.12 19.81
N LYS A 51 -14.44 8.82 19.91
CA LYS A 51 -13.81 9.18 21.18
C LYS A 51 -14.14 10.60 21.65
N SER A 52 -14.69 11.46 20.80
CA SER A 52 -14.94 12.87 21.11
C SER A 52 -16.28 13.15 21.80
N ASN A 53 -17.05 12.13 22.16
CA ASN A 53 -18.37 12.25 22.80
C ASN A 53 -18.43 11.58 24.20
N ALA A 54 -17.28 11.39 24.85
CA ALA A 54 -17.16 10.92 26.23
C ALA A 54 -16.53 12.00 27.12
#